data_AF-A0A8T3PAD8-F1
#
_entry.id   AF-A0A8T3PAD8-F1
#
_cell.length_a   1.000
_cell.length_b   1.000
_cell.length_c   1.000
_cell.angle_alpha   90.00
_cell.angle_beta   90.00
_cell.angle_gamma   90.00
#
_symmetry.space_group_name_H-M   'P 1'
#
loop_
_entity.id
_entity.type
_entity.pdbx_description
1 polymer ?
#
loop_
_entity_poly.entity_id
_entity_poly.type
_entity_poly.pdbx_seq_one_letter_code
_entity_poly.pdbx_strand_id
1 'polypeptide(L)' 'MRLPFQPPLEPMLARAAEDIPEGDGWLYEPKWDGFRAICFRDGDEVYLQSRDLKPLDRYFPELPPSLRERLPHRCV' A
#
# COMPACT_ATOMS: atom_id res chain seq x y z
N MET A 1 -0.24 -8.17 -14.90
CA MET A 1 -1.20 -7.15 -14.42
C MET A 1 -1.46 -6.06 -15.46
N ARG A 2 -2.73 -5.79 -15.75
CA ARG A 2 -3.21 -4.66 -16.57
C ARG A 2 -4.10 -3.76 -15.71
N LEU A 3 -3.47 -2.98 -14.83
CA LEU A 3 -4.10 -2.04 -13.92
C LEU A 3 -3.87 -0.58 -14.37
N PRO A 4 -4.69 0.38 -13.92
CA PRO A 4 -4.49 1.80 -14.23
C PRO A 4 -3.15 2.36 -13.72
N PHE A 5 -2.65 1.83 -12.60
CA PHE A 5 -1.31 2.10 -12.08
C PHE A 5 -0.48 0.82 -12.13
N GLN A 6 0.82 0.96 -12.40
CA GLN A 6 1.74 -0.16 -12.58
C GLN A 6 2.89 -0.05 -11.58
N PRO A 7 3.37 -1.17 -11.01
CA PRO A 7 4.60 -1.16 -10.25
C PRO A 7 5.82 -0.96 -11.17
N PRO A 8 6.89 -0.26 -10.71
CA PRO A 8 6.96 0.40 -9.41
C PRO A 8 6.18 1.72 -9.38
N LEU A 9 5.39 1.93 -8.32
CA LEU A 9 4.72 3.21 -8.04
C LEU A 9 5.37 3.89 -6.83
N GLU A 10 5.80 5.14 -6.99
CA GLU A 10 6.37 5.91 -5.89
C GLU A 10 5.28 6.29 -4.86
N PRO A 11 5.44 5.93 -3.57
CA PRO A 11 4.46 6.31 -2.56
C PRO A 11 4.51 7.81 -2.27
N MET A 12 3.36 8.45 -2.16
CA MET A 12 3.26 9.83 -1.65
C MET A 12 3.89 9.94 -0.25
N LEU A 13 4.78 10.90 -0.05
CA LEU A 13 5.46 11.13 1.23
C LEU A 13 4.73 12.18 2.08
N ALA A 14 4.81 12.02 3.39
CA ALA A 14 4.33 13.02 4.34
C ALA A 14 5.47 14.00 4.68
N ARG A 15 5.12 15.28 4.87
CA ARG A 15 6.02 16.27 5.45
C ARG A 15 6.00 16.13 6.97
N ALA A 16 7.16 16.22 7.62
CA ALA A 16 7.22 16.31 9.07
C ALA A 16 6.61 17.63 9.56
N ALA A 17 5.82 17.57 10.62
CA ALA A 17 5.24 18.72 11.30
C ALA A 17 5.49 18.59 12.81
N GLU A 18 5.65 19.71 13.49
CA GLU A 18 5.88 19.75 14.94
C GLU A 18 4.59 19.47 15.70
N ASP A 19 3.47 20.00 15.19
CA ASP A 19 2.15 19.87 15.76
C ASP A 19 1.19 19.15 14.81
N ILE A 20 0.14 18.54 15.38
CA ILE A 20 -0.96 17.97 14.60
C ILE A 20 -1.71 19.14 13.93
N PRO A 21 -1.88 19.15 12.59
CA PRO A 21 -2.62 20.22 11.93
C PRO A 21 -4.04 20.35 12.46
N GLU A 22 -4.55 21.57 12.58
CA GLU A 22 -5.91 21.86 13.04
C GLU A 22 -6.76 22.49 11.93
N GLY A 23 -8.08 22.51 12.13
CA GLY A 23 -9.05 23.14 11.23
C GLY A 23 -9.85 22.16 10.37
N ASP A 24 -10.76 22.71 9.57
CA ASP A 24 -11.66 21.91 8.73
C ASP A 24 -10.91 21.27 7.55
N GLY A 25 -11.32 20.05 7.19
CA GLY A 25 -10.79 19.32 6.03
C GLY A 25 -9.64 18.35 6.33
N TRP A 26 -9.16 18.30 7.58
CA TRP A 26 -8.18 17.29 8.00
C TRP A 26 -8.85 15.96 8.37
N LEU A 27 -8.22 14.86 7.95
CA LEU A 27 -8.52 13.50 8.40
C LEU A 27 -7.27 12.94 9.10
N TYR A 28 -7.47 12.15 10.16
CA TYR A 28 -6.40 11.62 10.99
C TYR A 28 -6.44 10.09 11.01
N GLU A 29 -5.27 9.48 10.90
CA GLU A 29 -5.09 8.04 11.00
C GLU A 29 -3.90 7.75 11.93
N PRO A 30 -3.92 6.64 12.70
CA PRO A 30 -2.77 6.23 13.48
C PRO A 30 -1.53 6.01 12.60
N LYS A 31 -0.38 6.53 13.05
CA LYS A 31 0.91 6.24 12.39
C LYS A 31 1.43 4.88 12.84
N TRP A 32 1.26 3.88 11.99
CA TRP A 32 1.81 2.54 12.22
C TRP A 32 3.34 2.52 12.13
N ASP A 33 3.96 1.70 12.98
CA ASP A 33 5.39 1.38 12.91
C ASP A 33 5.58 0.00 12.27
N GLY A 34 6.07 -0.01 11.03
CA GLY A 34 6.16 -1.21 10.21
C GLY A 34 6.52 -0.89 8.77
N PHE A 35 6.22 -1.84 7.86
CA PHE A 35 6.50 -1.68 6.44
C PHE A 35 5.32 -1.02 5.72
N ARG A 36 5.60 0.05 4.97
CA ARG A 36 4.63 0.56 4.00
C ARG A 36 4.62 -0.33 2.77
N ALA A 37 3.44 -0.80 2.39
CA ALA A 37 3.23 -1.63 1.21
C ALA A 37 2.16 -1.03 0.29
N ILE A 38 2.34 -1.18 -1.03
CA ILE A 38 1.29 -0.98 -2.04
C ILE A 38 0.92 -2.35 -2.60
N CYS A 39 -0.37 -2.65 -2.68
CA CYS A 39 -0.89 -3.93 -3.14
C CYS A 39 -1.47 -3.79 -4.54
N PHE A 40 -0.81 -4.39 -5.53
CA PHE A 40 -1.35 -4.49 -6.87
C PHE A 40 -2.02 -5.83 -7.02
N ARG A 41 -3.32 -5.83 -7.34
CA ARG A 41 -4.07 -7.06 -7.59
C ARG A 41 -4.82 -6.98 -8.91
N ASP A 42 -4.65 -8.01 -9.73
CA ASP A 42 -5.38 -8.21 -10.99
C ASP A 42 -5.80 -9.68 -11.11
N GLY A 43 -7.04 -9.98 -10.72
CA GLY A 43 -7.54 -11.34 -10.57
C GLY A 43 -6.81 -12.08 -9.44
N ASP A 44 -6.10 -13.15 -9.82
CA ASP A 44 -5.30 -13.98 -8.91
C ASP A 44 -3.82 -13.56 -8.85
N GLU A 45 -3.39 -12.65 -9.73
CA GLU A 45 -2.07 -12.02 -9.62
C GLU A 45 -2.11 -11.01 -8.47
N VAL A 46 -1.19 -11.16 -7.51
CA VAL A 46 -0.96 -10.21 -6.41
C VAL A 46 0.53 -9.91 -6.36
N TYR A 47 0.85 -8.63 -6.19
CA TYR A 47 2.21 -8.13 -6.05
C TYR A 47 2.24 -7.07 -4.96
N LEU A 48 3.10 -7.28 -3.97
CA LEU A 48 3.32 -6.32 -2.89
C LEU A 48 4.62 -5.56 -3.11
N GLN A 49 4.54 -4.24 -3.12
CA GLN A 49 5.69 -3.35 -3.27
C GLN A 49 6.00 -2.62 -1.98
N SER A 50 7.27 -2.56 -1.58
CA SER A 50 7.73 -1.76 -0.45
C SER A 50 7.83 -0.26 -0.78
N ARG A 51 8.08 0.54 0.26
CA ARG A 51 8.45 1.96 0.12
C ARG A 51 9.60 2.19 -0.87
N ASP A 52 10.61 1.32 -0.85
CA ASP A 52 11.82 1.44 -1.66
C ASP A 52 11.69 0.72 -3.01
N LEU A 53 10.45 0.51 -3.46
CA LEU A 53 10.09 -0.05 -4.77
C LEU A 53 10.53 -1.51 -4.95
N LYS A 54 10.71 -2.26 -3.87
CA LYS A 54 11.13 -3.67 -3.89
C LYS A 54 9.97 -4.63 -3.65
N PRO A 55 9.99 -5.85 -4.24
CA PRO A 55 9.00 -6.87 -3.93
C PRO A 55 9.03 -7.26 -2.45
N LEU A 56 7.85 -7.41 -1.85
CA LEU A 56 7.66 -7.84 -0.47
C LEU A 56 7.18 -9.30 -0.34
N ASP A 57 6.80 -9.93 -1.45
CA ASP A 57 6.09 -11.23 -1.44
C ASP A 57 6.91 -12.36 -0.77
N ARG A 58 8.25 -12.31 -0.90
CA ARG A 58 9.15 -13.29 -0.26
C ARG A 58 9.21 -13.13 1.27
N TYR A 59 9.00 -11.92 1.78
CA TYR A 59 9.08 -11.61 3.21
C TYR A 59 7.76 -11.84 3.93
N PHE A 60 6.63 -11.75 3.20
CA PHE A 60 5.29 -11.91 3.73
C PHE A 60 4.44 -12.88 2.87
N PRO A 61 4.87 -14.14 2.71
CA PRO A 61 4.20 -15.12 1.84
C PRO A 61 2.76 -15.46 2.28
N GLU A 62 2.39 -15.14 3.51
CA GLU A 62 1.05 -15.33 4.08
C GLU A 62 0.03 -14.29 3.58
N LEU A 63 0.48 -13.14 3.05
CA LEU A 63 -0.41 -12.05 2.65
C LEU A 63 -1.19 -12.33 1.36
N PRO A 64 -0.59 -12.82 0.25
CA PRO A 64 -1.31 -12.99 -1.02
C PRO A 64 -2.60 -13.82 -0.93
N PRO A 65 -2.67 -14.95 -0.20
CA PRO A 65 -3.93 -15.67 0.00
C PRO A 65 -5.02 -14.82 0.65
N SER A 66 -4.70 -14.13 1.75
CA SER A 66 -5.66 -13.28 2.49
C SER A 66 -6.10 -12.07 1.67
N LEU A 67 -5.18 -11.47 0.91
CA LEU A 67 -5.48 -10.33 0.03
C LEU A 67 -6.40 -10.73 -1.12
N ARG A 68 -6.24 -11.95 -1.67
CA ARG A 68 -7.16 -12.50 -2.68
C ARG A 68 -8.57 -12.71 -2.14
N GLU A 69 -8.68 -13.14 -0.90
CA GLU A 69 -9.97 -13.37 -0.23
C GLU A 69 -10.69 -12.04 0.10
N ARG A 70 -9.94 -11.02 0.54
CA ARG A 70 -10.53 -9.82 1.19
C ARG A 70 -10.60 -8.58 0.31
N LEU A 71 -9.80 -8.46 -0.75
CA LEU A 71 -9.79 -7.28 -1.60
C LEU A 71 -10.70 -7.45 -2.84
N PRO A 72 -11.03 -6.36 -3.55
CA PRO A 72 -11.62 -6.45 -4.88
C PRO A 72 -10.72 -7.24 -5.85
N HIS A 73 -11.30 -7.85 -6.88
CA HIS A 73 -10.54 -8.59 -7.88
C HIS A 73 -9.54 -7.73 -8.67
N ARG A 74 -9.75 -6.41 -8.77
CA ARG A 74 -8.84 -5.48 -9.46
C ARG A 74 -8.68 -4.21 -8.64
N CYS A 75 -7.51 -4.00 -8.06
CA CYS A 75 -7.21 -2.81 -7.24
C CYS A 75 -5.70 -2.52 -7.19
N VAL A 76 -5.39 -1.27 -6.84
CA VAL A 76 -4.07 -0.79 -6.41
C VAL A 76 -4.25 -0.07 -5.08
#